data_AF-A0A3D4YZI9-F1
#
_entry.id   AF-A0A3D4YZI9-F1
#
_cell.length_a   1.000
_cell.length_b   1.000
_cell.length_c   1.000
_cell.angle_alpha   90.00
_cell.angle_beta   90.00
_cell.angle_gamma   90.00
#
_symmetry.space_group_name_H-M   'P 1'
#
loop_
_entity.id
_entity.type
_entity.pdbx_description
1 polymer ?
#
loop_
_entity_poly.entity_id
_entity_poly.type
_entity_poly.pdbx_seq_one_letter_code
_entity_poly.pdbx_strand_id
1 'polypeptide(L)'
;MKTKKKYKKKKLHEITDYDFTDTTTMIDRKKKLSLKDLGLTLPPQPPTQVVSIRLPTPLLNRIRAEASAKDVPYQALIKMMLSDSLRFRPSR
;
A
#
# COMPACT_ATOMS: atom_id res chain seq x y z
N MET A 1 -15.11 -46.79 -1.64
CA MET A 1 -13.84 -46.09 -1.34
C MET A 1 -13.52 -45.14 -2.49
N LYS A 2 -13.51 -43.81 -2.26
CA LYS A 2 -13.19 -42.82 -3.31
C LYS A 2 -11.67 -42.66 -3.41
N THR A 3 -11.09 -43.01 -4.55
CA THR A 3 -9.65 -42.87 -4.81
C THR A 3 -9.29 -41.39 -4.99
N LYS A 4 -8.39 -40.87 -4.13
CA LYS A 4 -7.88 -39.50 -4.26
C LYS A 4 -7.00 -39.40 -5.51
N LYS A 5 -7.43 -38.65 -6.53
CA LYS A 5 -6.59 -38.30 -7.69
C LYS A 5 -5.37 -37.52 -7.20
N LYS A 6 -4.18 -38.11 -7.32
CA LYS A 6 -2.89 -37.42 -7.08
C LYS A 6 -2.67 -36.40 -8.20
N TYR A 7 -2.71 -35.11 -7.89
CA TYR A 7 -2.29 -34.06 -8.81
C TYR A 7 -0.76 -34.11 -8.95
N LYS A 8 -0.26 -34.48 -10.13
CA LYS A 8 1.17 -34.35 -10.47
C LYS A 8 1.50 -32.86 -10.56
N LYS A 9 2.30 -32.34 -9.61
CA LYS A 9 2.87 -30.99 -9.68
C LYS A 9 3.69 -30.89 -10.98
N LYS A 10 3.30 -30.04 -11.93
CA LYS A 10 4.14 -29.72 -13.09
C LYS A 10 5.44 -29.15 -12.55
N LYS A 11 6.59 -29.70 -12.98
CA LYS A 11 7.89 -29.08 -12.71
C LYS A 11 7.84 -27.68 -13.30
N LEU A 12 8.09 -26.65 -12.49
CA LEU A 12 8.30 -25.30 -13.01
C LEU A 12 9.56 -25.38 -13.86
N HIS A 13 9.41 -25.10 -15.15
CA HIS A 13 10.55 -24.92 -16.03
C HIS A 13 11.24 -23.61 -15.63
N GLU A 14 12.55 -23.65 -15.44
CA GLU A 14 13.35 -22.46 -15.16
C GLU A 14 13.51 -21.67 -16.46
N ILE A 15 13.27 -20.36 -16.43
CA ILE A 15 13.39 -19.52 -17.62
C ILE A 15 14.86 -19.11 -17.73
N THR A 16 15.63 -19.84 -18.56
CA THR A 16 17.06 -19.57 -18.81
C THR A 16 17.31 -18.58 -19.95
N ASP A 17 16.23 -18.12 -20.61
CA ASP A 17 16.32 -17.29 -21.82
C ASP A 17 17.05 -15.95 -21.57
N TYR A 18 17.01 -15.45 -20.33
CA TYR A 18 17.66 -14.21 -19.91
C TYR A 18 19.19 -14.30 -19.84
N ASP A 19 19.75 -15.50 -19.71
CA ASP A 19 21.20 -15.68 -19.51
C ASP A 19 21.99 -15.52 -20.81
N PHE A 20 21.33 -15.75 -21.96
CA PHE A 20 21.98 -15.83 -23.26
C PHE A 20 21.44 -14.84 -24.30
N THR A 21 20.28 -14.23 -24.07
CA THR A 21 19.64 -13.35 -25.06
C THR A 21 19.19 -12.02 -24.46
N ASP A 22 19.47 -10.92 -25.17
CA ASP A 22 18.93 -9.61 -24.83
C ASP A 22 17.42 -9.57 -25.14
N THR A 23 16.64 -9.65 -24.07
CA THR A 23 15.17 -9.70 -24.11
C THR A 23 14.53 -8.36 -24.51
N THR A 24 15.31 -7.29 -24.72
CA THR A 24 14.81 -6.00 -25.21
C THR A 24 14.02 -6.14 -26.51
N THR A 25 14.38 -7.10 -27.37
CA THR A 25 13.69 -7.39 -28.64
C THR A 25 12.35 -8.09 -28.48
N MET A 26 12.07 -8.70 -27.31
CA MET A 26 10.83 -9.40 -27.01
C MET A 26 9.72 -8.47 -26.48
N ILE A 27 10.04 -7.19 -26.23
CA ILE A 27 9.11 -6.20 -25.70
C ILE A 27 8.38 -5.52 -26.86
N ASP A 28 7.08 -5.80 -27.02
CA ASP A 28 6.24 -5.12 -28.01
C ASP A 28 5.91 -3.68 -27.57
N ARG A 29 6.68 -2.72 -28.09
CA ARG A 29 6.50 -1.28 -27.82
C ARG A 29 5.24 -0.69 -28.47
N LYS A 30 4.60 -1.37 -29.43
CA LYS A 30 3.38 -0.87 -30.08
C LYS A 30 2.16 -1.04 -29.17
N LYS A 31 2.16 -2.09 -28.33
CA LYS A 31 1.07 -2.41 -27.42
C LYS A 31 1.38 -1.91 -26.01
N LYS A 32 0.94 -0.70 -25.68
CA LYS A 32 1.02 -0.15 -24.31
C LYS A 32 0.03 -0.89 -23.41
N LEU A 33 0.54 -1.74 -22.51
CA LEU A 33 -0.26 -2.35 -21.45
C LEU A 33 -0.48 -1.35 -20.32
N SER A 34 -1.72 -1.20 -19.88
CA SER A 34 -2.08 -0.50 -18.65
C SER A 34 -1.97 -1.43 -17.45
N LEU A 35 -1.82 -0.87 -16.25
CA LEU A 35 -1.94 -1.60 -14.98
C LEU A 35 -3.23 -2.43 -14.90
N LYS A 36 -4.31 -1.91 -15.52
CA LYS A 36 -5.60 -2.60 -15.60
C LYS A 36 -5.54 -3.90 -16.40
N ASP A 37 -4.71 -3.94 -17.45
CA ASP A 37 -4.56 -5.14 -18.31
C ASP A 37 -3.82 -6.27 -17.59
N LEU A 38 -3.09 -5.94 -16.52
CA LEU A 38 -2.42 -6.89 -15.62
C LEU A 38 -3.34 -7.36 -14.46
N GLY A 39 -4.62 -6.94 -14.45
CA GLY A 39 -5.53 -7.22 -13.35
C GLY A 39 -5.20 -6.45 -12.06
N LEU A 40 -4.36 -5.41 -12.15
CA LEU A 40 -3.94 -4.59 -11.02
C LEU A 40 -4.75 -3.28 -11.02
N THR A 41 -5.61 -3.12 -10.03
CA THR A 41 -6.31 -1.86 -9.77
C THR A 41 -5.60 -1.09 -8.67
N LEU A 42 -5.12 0.12 -8.98
CA LEU A 42 -4.65 1.03 -7.94
C LEU A 42 -5.83 1.44 -7.05
N PRO A 43 -5.63 1.53 -5.72
CA PRO A 43 -6.67 2.08 -4.85
C PRO A 43 -6.98 3.52 -5.28
N PRO A 44 -8.26 3.95 -5.30
CA PRO A 44 -8.58 5.34 -5.58
C PRO A 44 -7.90 6.22 -4.53
N GLN A 45 -7.15 7.21 -4.97
CA GLN A 45 -6.51 8.15 -4.05
C GLN A 45 -7.62 8.89 -3.29
N PRO A 46 -7.68 8.79 -1.96
CA PRO A 46 -8.75 9.43 -1.21
C PRO A 46 -8.63 10.95 -1.37
N PRO A 47 -9.74 11.68 -1.57
CA PRO A 47 -9.69 13.14 -1.64
C PRO A 47 -9.26 13.69 -0.28
N THR A 48 -8.06 14.26 -0.20
CA THR A 48 -7.59 14.96 1.00
C THR A 48 -8.08 16.40 0.97
N GLN A 49 -8.84 16.81 1.98
CA GLN A 49 -9.22 18.20 2.17
C GLN A 49 -8.30 18.87 3.20
N VAL A 50 -7.95 20.13 2.94
CA VAL A 50 -7.14 20.94 3.88
C VAL A 50 -8.05 21.45 4.99
N VAL A 51 -7.66 21.20 6.24
CA VAL A 51 -8.34 21.72 7.43
C VAL A 51 -7.34 22.52 8.26
N SER A 52 -7.74 23.72 8.68
CA SER A 52 -6.94 24.58 9.56
C SER A 52 -7.53 24.58 10.97
N ILE A 53 -6.74 24.16 11.96
CA ILE A 53 -7.14 24.11 13.37
C ILE A 53 -6.18 24.96 14.19
N ARG A 54 -6.71 25.80 15.11
CA ARG A 54 -5.91 26.55 16.08
C ARG A 54 -5.75 25.72 17.36
N LEU A 55 -4.52 25.57 17.82
CA LEU A 55 -4.19 24.85 19.05
C LEU A 55 -3.44 25.77 20.01
N PRO A 56 -3.63 25.63 21.34
CA PRO A 56 -2.77 26.28 22.31
C PRO A 56 -1.31 25.86 22.12
N THR A 57 -0.38 26.83 22.19
CA THR A 57 1.07 26.60 22.11
C THR A 57 1.58 25.45 22.98
N PRO A 58 1.23 25.34 24.29
CA PRO A 58 1.73 24.25 25.12
C PRO A 58 1.26 22.87 24.65
N LEU A 59 0.05 22.78 24.10
CA LEU A 59 -0.47 21.53 23.55
C LEU A 59 0.29 21.11 22.29
N LEU A 60 0.55 22.05 21.37
CA LEU A 60 1.32 21.77 20.16
C LEU A 60 2.74 21.29 20.49
N ASN A 61 3.38 21.88 21.50
CA ASN A 61 4.71 21.46 21.94
C ASN A 61 4.71 20.03 22.49
N ARG A 62 3.69 19.65 23.27
CA ARG A 62 3.54 18.27 23.75
C ARG A 62 3.36 17.28 22.60
N ILE A 63 2.51 17.60 21.62
CA ILE A 63 2.30 16.75 20.45
C ILE A 63 3.59 16.57 19.65
N ARG A 64 4.40 17.62 19.50
CA ARG A 64 5.71 17.54 18.83
C ARG A 64 6.69 16.63 19.58
N ALA A 65 6.77 16.75 20.90
CA ALA A 65 7.63 15.90 21.72
C ALA A 65 7.23 14.43 21.61
N GLU A 66 5.93 14.13 21.75
CA GLU A 66 5.39 12.76 21.59
C GLU A 66 5.62 12.19 20.19
N ALA A 67 5.49 13.02 19.15
CA ALA A 67 5.72 12.59 17.77
C ALA A 67 7.20 12.26 17.54
N SER A 68 8.11 13.08 18.08
CA SER A 68 9.55 12.82 18.02
C SER A 68 9.93 11.54 18.77
N ALA A 69 9.31 11.26 19.92
CA ALA A 69 9.56 10.03 20.68
C ALA A 69 9.09 8.76 19.94
N LYS A 70 8.13 8.90 19.00
CA LYS A 70 7.58 7.82 18.18
C LYS A 70 8.19 7.78 16.77
N ASP A 71 9.20 8.59 16.49
CA ASP A 71 9.82 8.75 15.16
C ASP A 71 8.80 9.01 14.03
N VAL A 72 7.76 9.80 14.33
CA VAL A 72 6.75 10.19 13.34
C VAL A 72 6.60 11.72 13.26
N PRO A 73 6.23 12.28 12.10
CA PRO A 73 5.88 13.68 12.01
C PRO A 73 4.66 14.02 12.89
N TYR A 74 4.67 15.16 13.58
CA TYR A 74 3.55 15.56 14.45
C TYR A 74 2.20 15.65 13.72
N GLN A 75 2.20 15.98 12.43
CA GLN A 75 1.00 15.98 11.60
C GLN A 75 0.43 14.57 11.39
N ALA A 76 1.31 13.56 11.25
CA ALA A 76 0.89 12.17 11.13
C ALA A 76 0.32 11.66 12.46
N LEU A 77 0.97 12.01 13.58
CA LEU A 77 0.47 11.68 14.92
C LEU A 77 -0.94 12.22 15.16
N ILE A 78 -1.20 13.49 14.80
CA ILE A 78 -2.54 14.09 14.91
C ILE A 78 -3.57 13.28 14.12
N LYS A 79 -3.26 12.87 12.89
CA LYS A 79 -4.17 12.07 12.06
C LYS A 79 -4.48 10.71 12.69
N MET A 80 -3.46 10.04 13.25
CA MET A 80 -3.66 8.75 13.94
C MET A 80 -4.56 8.91 15.16
N MET A 81 -4.29 9.89 16.02
CA MET A 81 -5.11 10.16 17.21
C MET A 81 -6.57 10.45 16.86
N LEU A 82 -6.83 11.23 15.80
CA LEU A 82 -8.18 11.51 15.32
C LEU A 82 -8.87 10.24 14.80
N SER A 83 -8.17 9.42 14.01
CA SER A 83 -8.67 8.14 13.52
C SER A 83 -9.06 7.22 14.69
N ASP A 84 -8.19 7.08 15.67
CA ASP A 84 -8.40 6.20 16.82
C ASP A 84 -9.57 6.67 17.69
N SER A 85 -9.68 7.99 17.90
CA SER A 85 -10.78 8.60 18.65
C SER A 85 -12.14 8.37 17.99
N LEU A 86 -12.20 8.33 16.65
CA LEU A 86 -13.43 8.07 15.91
C LEU A 86 -13.81 6.59 15.92
N ARG A 87 -12.84 5.67 15.88
CA ARG A 87 -13.08 4.23 15.95
C ARG A 87 -13.69 3.79 17.28
N PHE A 88 -13.33 4.45 18.37
CA PHE A 88 -13.80 4.11 19.71
C PHE A 88 -15.20 4.66 20.05
N ARG A 89 -15.82 5.46 19.18
CA ARG A 89 -17.20 5.90 19.40
C ARG A 89 -18.16 4.76 19.03
N PRO A 90 -18.82 4.08 19.98
CA PRO A 90 -19.91 3.19 19.62
C PRO A 90 -20.97 4.04 18.92
N SER A 91 -21.39 3.63 17.73
CA SER A 91 -22.55 4.21 17.05
C SER A 91 -23.72 4.19 18.03
N ARG A 92 -24.14 5.37 18.48
CA ARG A 92 -25.39 5.55 19.22
C ARG A 92 -26.56 5.51 18.27
#